data_AF-A0A6A6S076-F1
#
_entry.id   AF-A0A6A6S076-F1
#
_cell.length_a   1.000
_cell.length_b   1.000
_cell.length_c   1.000
_cell.angle_alpha   90.00
_cell.angle_beta   90.00
_cell.angle_gamma   90.00
#
_symmetry.space_group_name_H-M   'P 1'
#
loop_
_entity.id
_entity.type
_entity.pdbx_description
1 polymer ?
#
loop_
_entity_poly.entity_id
_entity_poly.type
_entity_poly.pdbx_seq_one_letter_code
_entity_poly.pdbx_strand_id
1 'polypeptide(L)'
;MPSPAPRASNLTALLQSAPTAGNARLARCSSETSYRLRHLNPAEVITLFTPFVPHPPGTALAKNMDPFEPLGRAFRRQVRHVPYRLDHGMTETHGDFLEASGAIVIVICSAENVVAHNAKAFEQQLSFARAAVAKTTENKSLAGVPVVLLLITNGAAKTGHESSVQDFPTLITLDEYSPAALSNAVQVMFGK
;
A
#
# COMPACT_ATOMS: atom_id res chain seq x y z
N MET A 1 -36.28 -31.53 -34.96
CA MET A 1 -35.69 -30.18 -34.99
C MET A 1 -35.39 -29.76 -33.56
N PRO A 2 -34.15 -29.36 -33.24
CA PRO A 2 -33.66 -29.26 -31.86
C PRO A 2 -34.01 -27.90 -31.20
N SER A 3 -34.27 -27.95 -29.89
CA SER A 3 -34.53 -26.81 -29.01
C SER A 3 -33.35 -25.84 -28.92
N PRO A 4 -33.60 -24.51 -28.73
CA PRO A 4 -32.53 -23.56 -28.49
C PRO A 4 -31.97 -23.69 -27.06
N ALA A 5 -30.64 -23.66 -26.95
CA ALA A 5 -29.90 -23.72 -25.70
C ALA A 5 -30.18 -22.52 -24.78
N PRO A 6 -30.10 -22.68 -23.45
CA PRO A 6 -30.37 -21.60 -22.51
C PRO A 6 -29.23 -20.56 -22.56
N ARG A 7 -29.60 -19.28 -22.63
CA ARG A 7 -28.68 -18.15 -22.49
C ARG A 7 -28.00 -18.24 -21.13
N ALA A 8 -26.69 -18.48 -21.11
CA ALA A 8 -25.88 -18.33 -19.91
C ALA A 8 -26.02 -16.89 -19.40
N SER A 9 -26.50 -16.76 -18.16
CA SER A 9 -26.81 -15.50 -17.50
C SER A 9 -25.53 -14.66 -17.33
N ASN A 10 -25.56 -13.39 -17.74
CA ASN A 10 -24.50 -12.39 -17.51
C ASN A 10 -24.08 -12.26 -16.04
N LEU A 11 -24.90 -12.75 -15.10
CA LEU A 11 -24.58 -12.84 -13.67
C LEU A 11 -23.38 -13.75 -13.36
N THR A 12 -23.16 -14.83 -14.12
CA THR A 12 -22.04 -15.74 -13.86
C THR A 12 -20.71 -15.13 -14.30
N ALA A 13 -20.71 -14.34 -15.38
CA ALA A 13 -19.54 -13.58 -15.82
C ALA A 13 -19.19 -12.43 -14.85
N LEU A 14 -20.21 -11.75 -14.30
CA LEU A 14 -20.02 -10.71 -13.28
C LEU A 14 -19.47 -11.25 -11.95
N LEU A 15 -19.85 -12.48 -11.57
CA LEU A 15 -19.33 -13.14 -10.36
C LEU A 15 -17.89 -13.68 -10.55
N GLN A 16 -17.51 -14.03 -11.79
CA GLN A 16 -16.11 -14.39 -12.12
C GLN A 16 -15.20 -13.16 -12.25
N SER A 17 -15.77 -11.98 -12.48
CA SER A 17 -15.07 -10.69 -12.42
C SER A 17 -15.12 -10.03 -11.04
N ALA A 18 -15.56 -10.76 -10.00
CA ALA A 18 -15.35 -10.30 -8.63
C ALA A 18 -13.82 -10.21 -8.44
N PRO A 19 -13.28 -9.04 -8.06
CA PRO A 19 -11.85 -8.89 -7.88
C PRO A 19 -11.42 -9.89 -6.81
N THR A 20 -10.65 -10.90 -7.20
CA THR A 20 -9.95 -11.79 -6.29
C THR A 20 -9.25 -10.90 -5.27
N ALA A 21 -9.49 -11.14 -3.98
CA ALA A 21 -8.77 -10.46 -2.92
C ALA A 21 -7.28 -10.56 -3.27
N GLY A 22 -6.66 -9.44 -3.67
CA GLY A 22 -5.35 -9.43 -4.32
C GLY A 22 -4.30 -10.20 -3.50
N ASN A 23 -3.18 -10.57 -4.08
CA ASN A 23 -2.21 -11.51 -3.50
C ASN A 23 -1.34 -10.94 -2.35
N ALA A 24 -1.91 -10.10 -1.49
CA ALA A 24 -1.22 -9.47 -0.39
C ALA A 24 -0.58 -10.51 0.55
N ARG A 25 0.70 -10.32 0.88
CA ARG A 25 1.47 -11.24 1.73
C ARG A 25 2.37 -10.46 2.68
N LEU A 26 2.36 -10.86 3.95
CA LEU A 26 3.36 -10.44 4.93
C LEU A 26 4.69 -11.15 4.63
N ALA A 27 5.59 -10.46 3.95
CA ALA A 27 6.88 -11.02 3.54
C ALA A 27 7.88 -11.08 4.71
N ARG A 28 7.87 -10.04 5.56
CA ARG A 28 8.71 -9.92 6.76
C ARG A 28 7.99 -9.08 7.81
N CYS A 29 8.07 -9.46 9.07
CA CYS A 29 7.59 -8.68 10.21
C CYS A 29 8.08 -9.33 11.50
N SER A 30 8.56 -8.55 12.47
CA SER A 30 8.93 -9.09 13.78
C SER A 30 7.69 -9.39 14.63
N SER A 31 7.83 -10.27 15.62
CA SER A 31 6.75 -10.59 16.57
C SER A 31 6.34 -9.35 17.36
N GLU A 32 7.30 -8.50 17.76
CA GLU A 32 7.05 -7.25 18.48
C GLU A 32 6.29 -6.26 17.60
N THR A 33 6.69 -6.10 16.34
CA THR A 33 6.04 -5.17 15.40
C THR A 33 4.61 -5.62 15.07
N SER A 34 4.42 -6.91 14.79
CA SER A 34 3.10 -7.47 14.53
C SER A 34 2.18 -7.37 15.76
N TYR A 35 2.69 -7.64 16.96
CA TYR A 35 1.96 -7.44 18.20
C TYR A 35 1.55 -5.97 18.36
N ARG A 36 2.50 -5.04 18.20
CA ARG A 36 2.28 -3.60 18.33
C ARG A 36 1.21 -3.09 17.36
N LEU A 37 1.27 -3.49 16.10
CA LEU A 37 0.26 -3.14 15.08
C LEU A 37 -1.15 -3.62 15.47
N ARG A 38 -1.26 -4.86 15.94
CA ARG A 38 -2.56 -5.45 16.34
C ARG A 38 -3.14 -4.83 17.60
N HIS A 39 -2.31 -4.23 18.45
CA HIS A 39 -2.70 -3.65 19.73
C HIS A 39 -2.55 -2.11 19.76
N LEU A 40 -2.56 -1.45 18.60
CA LEU A 40 -2.62 0.02 18.51
C LEU A 40 -3.86 0.55 19.26
N ASN A 41 -3.65 1.47 20.20
CA ASN A 41 -4.73 2.12 20.95
C ASN A 41 -5.68 2.85 19.97
N PRO A 42 -7.02 2.79 20.15
CA PRO A 42 -7.97 3.43 19.25
C PRO A 42 -7.72 4.91 18.94
N ALA A 43 -7.13 5.67 19.86
CA ALA A 43 -6.78 7.09 19.68
C ALA A 43 -5.51 7.32 18.83
N GLU A 44 -4.72 6.27 18.61
CA GLU A 44 -3.50 6.35 17.80
C GLU A 44 -3.81 6.47 16.31
N VAL A 45 -3.16 7.45 15.68
CA VAL A 45 -3.30 7.74 14.26
C VAL A 45 -2.31 6.92 13.44
N ILE A 46 -2.79 6.36 12.34
CA ILE A 46 -1.91 5.77 11.32
C ILE A 46 -1.53 6.87 10.33
N THR A 47 -0.25 7.17 10.20
CA THR A 47 0.24 8.01 9.11
C THR A 47 0.50 7.15 7.90
N LEU A 48 -0.22 7.44 6.82
CA LEU A 48 -0.22 6.68 5.57
C LEU A 48 0.40 7.53 4.46
N PHE A 49 1.65 7.25 4.11
CA PHE A 49 2.33 7.90 2.99
C PHE A 49 2.07 7.17 1.68
N THR A 50 1.54 7.87 0.70
CA THR A 50 1.15 7.28 -0.59
C THR A 50 1.72 8.05 -1.77
N PRO A 51 2.28 7.37 -2.78
CA PRO A 51 2.84 8.05 -3.94
C PRO A 51 1.74 8.60 -4.84
N PHE A 52 1.97 9.75 -5.46
CA PHE A 52 1.13 10.23 -6.55
C PHE A 52 1.43 9.45 -7.84
N VAL A 53 0.57 8.49 -8.19
CA VAL A 53 0.74 7.56 -9.33
C VAL A 53 -0.53 7.44 -10.17
N PRO A 54 -0.44 6.94 -11.41
CA PRO A 54 -1.61 6.62 -12.21
C PRO A 54 -2.52 5.60 -11.52
N HIS A 55 -3.80 5.65 -11.86
CA HIS A 55 -4.79 4.67 -11.43
C HIS A 55 -4.45 3.24 -11.91
N PRO A 56 -4.89 2.20 -11.19
CA PRO A 56 -4.68 0.83 -11.65
C PRO A 56 -5.45 0.60 -12.96
N PRO A 57 -4.92 -0.21 -13.90
CA PRO A 57 -5.58 -0.46 -15.16
C PRO A 57 -6.99 -1.02 -14.96
N GLY A 58 -7.96 -0.54 -15.75
CA GLY A 58 -9.35 -1.02 -15.69
C GLY A 58 -10.13 -0.59 -14.44
N THR A 59 -9.61 0.36 -13.64
CA THR A 59 -10.36 0.85 -12.47
C THR A 59 -11.62 1.62 -12.85
N ALA A 60 -12.66 1.45 -12.04
CA ALA A 60 -13.87 2.27 -12.08
C ALA A 60 -13.76 3.55 -11.21
N LEU A 61 -12.63 3.76 -10.53
CA LEU A 61 -12.39 4.97 -9.75
C LEU A 61 -12.49 6.21 -10.65
N ALA A 62 -13.13 7.26 -10.14
CA ALA A 62 -13.19 8.52 -10.87
C ALA A 62 -11.77 9.06 -11.08
N LYS A 63 -11.48 9.59 -12.27
CA LYS A 63 -10.12 10.01 -12.68
C LYS A 63 -9.43 10.98 -11.71
N ASN A 64 -10.20 11.72 -10.92
CA ASN A 64 -9.72 12.72 -9.96
C ASN A 64 -9.59 12.18 -8.54
N MET A 65 -9.86 10.88 -8.31
CA MET A 65 -9.68 10.27 -7.00
C MET A 65 -8.23 9.86 -6.77
N ASP A 66 -7.84 9.80 -5.50
CA ASP A 66 -6.56 9.21 -5.12
C ASP A 66 -6.67 7.67 -5.24
N PRO A 67 -5.77 6.99 -5.96
CA PRO A 67 -5.81 5.53 -6.13
C PRO A 67 -5.66 4.75 -4.81
N PHE A 68 -5.14 5.38 -3.75
CA PHE A 68 -4.96 4.80 -2.41
C PHE A 68 -6.02 5.23 -1.40
N GLU A 69 -7.00 6.03 -1.80
CA GLU A 69 -8.13 6.35 -0.92
C GLU A 69 -8.86 5.07 -0.40
N PRO A 70 -9.04 3.99 -1.20
CA PRO A 70 -9.54 2.71 -0.68
C PRO A 70 -8.67 2.09 0.42
N LEU A 71 -7.34 2.27 0.37
CA LEU A 71 -6.42 1.79 1.40
C LEU A 71 -6.66 2.52 2.72
N GLY A 72 -6.76 3.86 2.67
CA GLY A 72 -7.07 4.69 3.83
C GLY A 72 -8.37 4.27 4.52
N ARG A 73 -9.44 4.05 3.75
CA ARG A 73 -10.72 3.57 4.29
C ARG A 73 -10.65 2.18 4.92
N ALA A 74 -9.84 1.29 4.37
CA ALA A 74 -9.76 -0.11 4.83
C ALA A 74 -9.24 -0.24 6.28
N PHE A 75 -8.46 0.72 6.78
CA PHE A 75 -7.95 0.71 8.16
C PHE A 75 -9.04 0.85 9.24
N ARG A 76 -10.24 1.36 8.90
CA ARG A 76 -11.39 1.54 9.83
C ARG A 76 -11.02 2.22 11.15
N ARG A 77 -10.06 3.14 11.12
CA ARG A 77 -9.61 3.97 12.27
C ARG A 77 -9.09 5.30 11.75
N GLN A 78 -8.62 6.16 12.65
CA GLN A 78 -8.04 7.44 12.25
C GLN A 78 -6.77 7.23 11.42
N VAL A 79 -6.83 7.65 10.15
CA VAL A 79 -5.71 7.64 9.22
C VAL A 79 -5.42 9.07 8.82
N ARG A 80 -4.16 9.47 8.93
CA ARG A 80 -3.62 10.67 8.31
C ARG A 80 -3.04 10.25 6.97
N HIS A 81 -3.81 10.43 5.90
CA HIS A 81 -3.39 10.14 4.54
C HIS A 81 -2.55 11.31 4.01
N VAL A 82 -1.28 11.03 3.70
CA VAL A 82 -0.30 12.01 3.28
C VAL A 82 0.25 11.62 1.90
N PRO A 83 -0.30 12.17 0.81
CA PRO A 83 0.25 11.92 -0.51
C PRO A 83 1.61 12.59 -0.66
N TYR A 84 2.55 11.92 -1.33
CA TYR A 84 3.86 12.47 -1.66
C TYR A 84 4.11 12.44 -3.15
N ARG A 85 4.83 13.45 -3.65
CA ARG A 85 5.19 13.56 -5.06
C ARG A 85 6.61 13.05 -5.30
N LEU A 86 6.78 12.33 -6.40
CA LEU A 86 8.04 11.65 -6.74
C LEU A 86 9.17 12.62 -7.09
N ASP A 87 8.83 13.82 -7.54
CA ASP A 87 9.76 14.90 -7.91
C ASP A 87 10.25 15.71 -6.71
N HIS A 88 9.54 15.70 -5.58
CA HIS A 88 9.88 16.48 -4.39
C HIS A 88 10.48 15.64 -3.25
N GLY A 89 10.18 14.33 -3.22
CA GLY A 89 10.67 13.45 -2.17
C GLY A 89 10.16 13.82 -0.76
N MET A 90 10.93 13.45 0.26
CA MET A 90 10.60 13.73 1.66
C MET A 90 10.79 15.23 1.95
N THR A 91 9.86 15.84 2.70
CA THR A 91 9.88 17.27 3.04
C THR A 91 9.79 17.42 4.56
N GLU A 92 9.99 18.64 5.07
CA GLU A 92 9.79 18.93 6.49
C GLU A 92 8.35 18.67 6.93
N THR A 93 7.37 19.08 6.13
CA THR A 93 5.94 18.84 6.41
C THR A 93 5.61 17.35 6.53
N HIS A 94 6.26 16.48 5.73
CA HIS A 94 6.12 15.04 5.90
C HIS A 94 6.66 14.57 7.27
N GLY A 95 7.74 15.19 7.75
CA GLY A 95 8.31 14.96 9.08
C GLY A 95 7.37 15.37 10.21
N ASP A 96 6.71 16.53 10.10
CA ASP A 96 5.76 17.02 11.12
C ASP A 96 4.58 16.04 11.31
N PHE A 97 4.17 15.37 10.24
CA PHE A 97 3.13 14.35 10.31
C PHE A 97 3.57 13.06 11.00
N LEU A 98 4.88 12.77 11.06
CA LEU A 98 5.39 11.59 11.75
C LEU A 98 5.19 11.71 13.27
N GLU A 99 5.34 12.90 13.85
CA GLU A 99 5.40 13.11 15.32
C GLU A 99 4.17 12.60 16.09
N ALA A 100 3.00 12.59 15.45
CA ALA A 100 1.74 12.14 16.04
C ALA A 100 1.35 10.69 15.66
N SER A 101 2.26 9.93 15.05
CA SER A 101 1.97 8.60 14.50
C SER A 101 2.04 7.53 15.59
N GLY A 102 0.97 6.73 15.74
CA GLY A 102 1.06 5.47 16.47
C GLY A 102 1.48 4.29 15.61
N ALA A 103 1.33 4.42 14.28
CA ALA A 103 1.95 3.54 13.28
C ALA A 103 2.19 4.31 11.98
N ILE A 104 3.20 3.91 11.23
CA ILE A 104 3.58 4.53 9.96
C ILE A 104 3.49 3.48 8.86
N VAL A 105 2.73 3.77 7.81
CA VAL A 105 2.63 2.92 6.63
C VAL A 105 3.13 3.71 5.44
N ILE A 106 4.17 3.19 4.78
CA ILE A 106 4.77 3.80 3.59
C ILE A 106 4.45 2.92 2.40
N VAL A 107 3.80 3.48 1.39
CA VAL A 107 3.49 2.77 0.14
C VAL A 107 4.57 3.04 -0.89
N ILE A 108 5.11 1.99 -1.49
CA ILE A 108 5.84 2.03 -2.76
C ILE A 108 4.97 1.32 -3.79
N CYS A 109 4.61 2.00 -4.87
CA CYS A 109 3.89 1.45 -6.01
C CYS A 109 4.73 1.55 -7.27
N SER A 110 5.22 0.40 -7.70
CA SER A 110 6.08 0.21 -8.88
C SER A 110 5.54 -0.91 -9.78
N ALA A 111 4.22 -1.02 -9.86
CA ALA A 111 3.57 -1.86 -10.87
C ALA A 111 3.94 -1.39 -12.28
N GLU A 112 3.89 -2.30 -13.26
CA GLU A 112 4.31 -2.06 -14.65
C GLU A 112 3.68 -0.79 -15.25
N ASN A 113 2.40 -0.54 -14.99
CA ASN A 113 1.74 0.67 -15.49
C ASN A 113 2.32 1.94 -14.84
N VAL A 114 2.74 1.92 -13.58
CA VAL A 114 3.38 3.06 -12.92
C VAL A 114 4.78 3.30 -13.49
N VAL A 115 5.57 2.24 -13.63
CA VAL A 115 6.93 2.32 -14.18
C VAL A 115 6.92 2.73 -15.65
N ALA A 116 5.90 2.30 -16.41
CA ALA A 116 5.71 2.75 -17.79
C ALA A 116 5.42 4.26 -17.91
N HIS A 117 4.79 4.88 -16.91
CA HIS A 117 4.58 6.34 -16.88
C HIS A 117 5.80 7.09 -16.35
N ASN A 118 6.55 6.49 -15.43
CA ASN A 118 7.79 7.06 -14.90
C ASN A 118 8.81 5.94 -14.59
N ALA A 119 9.82 5.81 -15.43
CA ALA A 119 10.86 4.76 -15.31
C ALA A 119 11.67 4.86 -14.00
N LYS A 120 11.69 6.02 -13.34
CA LYS A 120 12.38 6.25 -12.06
C LYS A 120 11.45 6.12 -10.85
N ALA A 121 10.17 5.75 -11.06
CA ALA A 121 9.16 5.74 -10.01
C ALA A 121 9.58 4.89 -8.81
N PHE A 122 10.14 3.70 -9.03
CA PHE A 122 10.59 2.84 -7.94
C PHE A 122 11.69 3.51 -7.10
N GLU A 123 12.75 3.99 -7.73
CA GLU A 123 13.89 4.58 -7.03
C GLU A 123 13.53 5.86 -6.27
N GLN A 124 12.66 6.70 -6.84
CA GLN A 124 12.19 7.92 -6.17
C GLN A 124 11.34 7.60 -4.93
N GLN A 125 10.47 6.59 -5.02
CA GLN A 125 9.65 6.14 -3.90
C GLN A 125 10.48 5.42 -2.83
N LEU A 126 11.48 4.65 -3.24
CA LEU A 126 12.43 4.01 -2.32
C LEU A 126 13.26 5.05 -1.56
N SER A 127 13.73 6.09 -2.24
CA SER A 127 14.41 7.22 -1.61
C SER A 127 13.53 7.92 -0.58
N PHE A 128 12.26 8.18 -0.91
CA PHE A 128 11.27 8.71 0.03
C PHE A 128 11.11 7.81 1.26
N ALA A 129 10.91 6.51 1.05
CA ALA A 129 10.68 5.55 2.12
C ALA A 129 11.87 5.47 3.09
N ARG A 130 13.10 5.46 2.57
CA ARG A 130 14.33 5.49 3.38
C ARG A 130 14.45 6.79 4.17
N ALA A 131 14.15 7.93 3.57
CA ALA A 131 14.18 9.22 4.26
C ALA A 131 13.13 9.29 5.39
N ALA A 132 11.94 8.72 5.20
CA ALA A 132 10.92 8.63 6.24
C ALA A 132 11.34 7.73 7.41
N VAL A 133 11.98 6.58 7.12
CA VAL A 133 12.55 5.68 8.15
C VAL A 133 13.69 6.37 8.92
N ALA A 134 14.58 7.08 8.23
CA ALA A 134 15.66 7.83 8.86
C ALA A 134 15.11 8.87 9.84
N LYS A 135 14.15 9.70 9.42
CA LYS A 135 13.47 10.67 10.31
C LYS A 135 12.76 10.01 11.49
N THR A 136 12.17 8.83 11.28
CA THR A 136 11.53 8.08 12.38
C THR A 136 12.56 7.60 13.40
N THR A 137 13.74 7.18 12.94
CA THR A 137 14.83 6.66 13.78
C THR A 137 15.53 7.79 14.56
N GLU A 138 15.68 8.96 13.95
CA GLU A 138 16.27 10.15 14.57
C GLU A 138 15.36 10.75 15.65
N ASN A 139 14.04 10.57 15.53
CA ASN A 139 13.07 11.10 16.48
C ASN A 139 12.78 10.13 17.63
N LYS A 140 13.31 10.44 18.82
CA LYS A 140 13.12 9.64 20.04
C LYS A 140 11.65 9.47 20.44
N SER A 141 10.76 10.41 20.09
CA SER A 141 9.33 10.26 20.41
C SER A 141 8.65 9.15 19.60
N LEU A 142 9.27 8.71 18.50
CA LEU A 142 8.80 7.65 17.62
C LEU A 142 9.45 6.29 17.93
N ALA A 143 10.23 6.20 19.01
CA ALA A 143 10.80 4.94 19.46
C ALA A 143 9.68 3.92 19.72
N GLY A 144 9.73 2.78 19.02
CA GLY A 144 8.72 1.72 19.13
C GLY A 144 7.45 1.93 18.30
N VAL A 145 7.35 3.03 17.53
CA VAL A 145 6.31 3.20 16.52
C VAL A 145 6.60 2.24 15.35
N PRO A 146 5.68 1.33 15.00
CA PRO A 146 5.90 0.38 13.92
C PRO A 146 5.89 1.10 12.57
N VAL A 147 6.92 0.87 11.76
CA VAL A 147 7.00 1.29 10.36
C VAL A 147 6.79 0.09 9.46
N VAL A 148 5.79 0.18 8.57
CA VAL A 148 5.42 -0.86 7.61
C VAL A 148 5.66 -0.35 6.20
N LEU A 149 6.45 -1.08 5.42
CA LEU A 149 6.55 -0.86 3.99
C LEU A 149 5.50 -1.72 3.27
N LEU A 150 4.62 -1.07 2.51
CA LEU A 150 3.68 -1.73 1.60
C LEU A 150 4.21 -1.60 0.17
N LEU A 151 4.76 -2.70 -0.37
CA LEU A 151 5.35 -2.74 -1.70
C LEU A 151 4.37 -3.34 -2.71
N ILE A 152 3.95 -2.52 -3.66
CA ILE A 152 3.07 -2.89 -4.76
C ILE A 152 3.90 -3.02 -6.03
N THR A 153 4.15 -4.24 -6.48
CA THR A 153 5.03 -4.50 -7.64
C THR A 153 4.64 -5.78 -8.36
N ASN A 154 4.77 -5.79 -9.68
CA ASN A 154 4.47 -6.96 -10.52
C ASN A 154 5.48 -7.07 -11.67
N GLY A 155 5.23 -8.06 -12.55
CA GLY A 155 6.06 -8.27 -13.73
C GLY A 155 7.49 -8.74 -13.43
N ALA A 156 8.37 -8.58 -14.41
CA ALA A 156 9.75 -9.04 -14.35
C ALA A 156 10.61 -8.34 -13.27
N ALA A 157 10.24 -7.12 -12.87
CA ALA A 157 10.99 -6.32 -11.90
C ALA A 157 10.70 -6.69 -10.43
N LYS A 158 9.66 -7.50 -10.16
CA LYS A 158 9.19 -7.85 -8.81
C LYS A 158 10.31 -8.35 -7.89
N THR A 159 11.09 -9.34 -8.32
CA THR A 159 12.18 -9.90 -7.50
C THR A 159 13.27 -8.86 -7.21
N GLY A 160 13.56 -7.99 -8.17
CA GLY A 160 14.53 -6.90 -7.99
C GLY A 160 14.03 -5.88 -6.97
N HIS A 161 12.78 -5.43 -7.11
CA HIS A 161 12.18 -4.48 -6.18
C HIS A 161 12.09 -5.03 -4.75
N GLU A 162 11.68 -6.30 -4.57
CA GLU A 162 11.65 -6.95 -3.25
C GLU A 162 13.05 -7.07 -2.62
N SER A 163 14.08 -7.26 -3.45
CA SER A 163 15.47 -7.33 -3.00
C SER A 163 16.03 -5.95 -2.61
N SER A 164 15.61 -4.89 -3.30
CA SER A 164 16.04 -3.53 -3.02
C SER A 164 15.44 -2.92 -1.74
N VAL A 165 14.47 -3.59 -1.10
CA VAL A 165 13.83 -3.15 0.17
C VAL A 165 14.15 -4.07 1.35
N GLN A 166 15.23 -4.85 1.27
CA GLN A 166 15.63 -5.76 2.35
C GLN A 166 15.98 -5.05 3.67
N ASP A 167 16.35 -3.78 3.61
CA ASP A 167 16.62 -2.90 4.75
C ASP A 167 15.36 -2.57 5.57
N PHE A 168 14.16 -2.83 5.05
CA PHE A 168 12.91 -2.61 5.76
C PHE A 168 12.51 -3.86 6.58
N PRO A 169 12.37 -3.73 7.92
CA PRO A 169 12.11 -4.87 8.80
C PRO A 169 10.69 -5.43 8.67
N THR A 170 9.72 -4.59 8.30
CA THR A 170 8.33 -4.99 8.07
C THR A 170 7.93 -4.68 6.65
N LEU A 171 7.61 -5.74 5.90
CA LEU A 171 7.27 -5.68 4.48
C LEU A 171 5.99 -6.47 4.23
N ILE A 172 5.02 -5.81 3.59
CA ILE A 172 3.87 -6.44 2.95
C ILE A 172 4.00 -6.23 1.44
N THR A 173 3.81 -7.29 0.65
CA THR A 173 3.86 -7.22 -0.81
C THR A 173 2.52 -7.56 -1.43
N LEU A 174 2.21 -6.94 -2.58
CA LEU A 174 1.05 -7.24 -3.42
C LEU A 174 1.34 -6.84 -4.88
N ASP A 175 0.65 -7.43 -5.84
CA ASP A 175 0.96 -7.28 -7.27
C ASP A 175 0.08 -6.25 -7.99
N GLU A 176 -0.92 -5.72 -7.29
CA GLU A 176 -1.87 -4.74 -7.80
C GLU A 176 -2.39 -3.85 -6.67
N TYR A 177 -3.11 -2.79 -7.02
CA TYR A 177 -3.62 -1.79 -6.09
C TYR A 177 -5.07 -1.43 -6.37
N SER A 178 -5.86 -2.42 -6.80
CA SER A 178 -7.32 -2.30 -6.83
C SER A 178 -7.89 -2.14 -5.41
N PRO A 179 -9.11 -1.58 -5.26
CA PRO A 179 -9.73 -1.44 -3.94
C PRO A 179 -9.80 -2.74 -3.12
N ALA A 180 -10.04 -3.88 -3.77
CA ALA A 180 -10.08 -5.19 -3.12
C ALA A 180 -8.69 -5.64 -2.65
N ALA A 181 -7.66 -5.46 -3.47
CA ALA A 181 -6.28 -5.78 -3.10
C ALA A 181 -5.77 -4.93 -1.93
N LEU A 182 -6.06 -3.62 -1.95
CA LEU A 182 -5.72 -2.70 -0.87
C LEU A 182 -6.45 -3.06 0.43
N SER A 183 -7.73 -3.45 0.35
CA SER A 183 -8.47 -3.93 1.52
C SER A 183 -7.88 -5.24 2.07
N ASN A 184 -7.46 -6.16 1.22
CA ASN A 184 -6.83 -7.41 1.66
C ASN A 184 -5.47 -7.14 2.34
N ALA A 185 -4.67 -6.22 1.81
CA ALA A 185 -3.39 -5.84 2.42
C ALA A 185 -3.54 -5.33 3.86
N VAL A 186 -4.61 -4.58 4.15
CA VAL A 186 -4.91 -4.17 5.53
C VAL A 186 -5.30 -5.36 6.40
N GLN A 187 -6.10 -6.31 5.90
CA GLN A 187 -6.44 -7.53 6.65
C GLN A 187 -5.16 -8.31 7.02
N VAL A 188 -4.27 -8.53 6.05
CA VAL A 188 -2.97 -9.17 6.26
C VAL A 188 -2.11 -8.42 7.28
N MET A 189 -2.07 -7.08 7.22
CA MET A 189 -1.32 -6.23 8.15
C MET A 189 -1.74 -6.44 9.61
N PHE A 190 -3.05 -6.59 9.85
CA PHE A 190 -3.61 -6.79 11.19
C PHE A 190 -3.85 -8.27 11.54
N GLY A 191 -3.47 -9.22 10.67
CA GLY A 191 -3.62 -10.66 10.90
C GLY A 191 -5.08 -11.13 10.95
N LYS A 192 -5.92 -10.59 10.07
CA LYS A 192 -7.34 -10.96 9.91
C LYS A 192 -7.59 -11.74 8.62
#